data_AF-S4HZW4-F1
#
_entry.id   AF-S4HZW4-F1
#
_cell.length_a   1.000
_cell.length_b   1.000
_cell.length_c   1.000
_cell.angle_alpha   90.00
_cell.angle_beta   90.00
_cell.angle_gamma   90.00
#
_symmetry.space_group_name_H-M   'P 1'
#
loop_
_entity.id
_entity.type
_entity.pdbx_description
1 polymer ?
#
loop_
_entity_poly.entity_id
_entity_poly.type
_entity_poly.pdbx_seq_one_letter_code
_entity_poly.pdbx_strand_id
1 'polypeptide(L)'
;MSEEYRILCEEIPNPKCALNFTNPFELLVATVLSAQTTDRRVNIVTEQLFRTYPTPKDLARAPIYKVQEIIHQLGFYRVKAQHIIELSQKLMDDFNGVVPNNMDDLTKLPGVGRKTANVVLGNAFGIPGFPVDTHVMRVTSRLRWRSDWKIAKSDPIKVEREITSYFPPEEWTNLSHRLILHGRKICTARNPHCADCPLRFLCPSVSL
;
A
#
# COMPACT_ATOMS: atom_id res chain seq x y z
N MET A 1 -12.82 6.27 -19.59
CA MET A 1 -12.08 6.83 -18.44
C MET A 1 -12.77 8.13 -18.04
N SER A 2 -13.02 8.33 -16.75
CA SER A 2 -13.70 9.54 -16.27
C SER A 2 -12.79 10.78 -16.36
N GLU A 3 -13.40 11.95 -16.53
CA GLU A 3 -12.68 13.23 -16.66
C GLU A 3 -11.83 13.54 -15.42
N GLU A 4 -12.32 13.17 -14.23
CA GLU A 4 -11.57 13.32 -12.98
C GLU A 4 -10.27 12.52 -12.98
N TYR A 5 -10.26 11.33 -13.57
CA TYR A 5 -9.03 10.54 -13.65
C TYR A 5 -8.01 11.17 -14.60
N ARG A 6 -8.47 11.73 -15.72
CA ARG A 6 -7.60 12.47 -16.66
C ARG A 6 -6.88 13.62 -15.96
N ILE A 7 -7.62 14.42 -15.18
CA ILE A 7 -7.04 15.52 -14.39
C ILE A 7 -6.02 15.00 -13.38
N LEU A 8 -6.30 13.90 -12.68
CA LEU A 8 -5.34 13.30 -11.74
C LEU A 8 -4.07 12.80 -12.44
N CYS A 9 -4.16 12.34 -13.69
CA CYS A 9 -2.99 11.97 -14.48
C CYS A 9 -2.13 13.19 -14.83
N GLU A 10 -2.73 14.35 -15.11
CA GLU A 10 -2.00 15.60 -15.38
C GLU A 10 -1.32 16.15 -14.12
N GLU A 11 -2.03 16.16 -12.99
CA GLU A 11 -1.53 16.64 -11.71
C GLU A 11 -0.45 15.73 -11.10
N ILE A 12 -0.54 14.43 -11.37
CA ILE A 12 0.36 13.42 -10.82
C ILE A 12 0.77 12.47 -11.96
N PRO A 13 1.68 12.91 -12.86
CA PRO A 13 2.02 12.15 -14.06
C PRO A 13 2.77 10.86 -13.75
N ASN A 14 3.67 10.90 -12.77
CA ASN A 14 4.54 9.78 -12.41
C ASN A 14 4.35 9.38 -10.93
N PRO A 15 3.19 8.81 -10.57
CA PRO A 15 2.94 8.40 -9.19
C PRO A 15 3.85 7.21 -8.83
N LYS A 16 4.39 7.18 -7.61
CA LYS A 16 5.31 6.14 -7.15
C LYS A 16 4.99 5.67 -5.74
N CYS A 17 5.41 4.46 -5.41
CA CYS A 17 5.42 3.98 -4.03
C CYS A 17 6.25 4.93 -3.15
N ALA A 18 5.75 5.21 -1.95
CA ALA A 18 6.48 6.04 -0.98
C ALA A 18 7.49 5.24 -0.13
N LEU A 19 7.42 3.91 -0.18
CA LEU A 19 8.36 3.02 0.51
C LEU A 19 9.61 2.84 -0.36
N ASN A 20 10.78 2.90 0.26
CA ASN A 20 12.06 2.65 -0.41
C ASN A 20 12.31 1.14 -0.47
N PHE A 21 12.64 0.63 -1.66
CA PHE A 21 13.00 -0.77 -1.89
C PHE A 21 13.83 -0.91 -3.18
N THR A 22 14.62 -1.96 -3.25
CA THR A 22 15.41 -2.34 -4.44
C THR A 22 14.97 -3.66 -5.06
N ASN A 23 14.19 -4.46 -4.32
CA ASN A 23 13.73 -5.79 -4.74
C ASN A 23 12.37 -6.16 -4.08
N PRO A 24 11.70 -7.23 -4.53
CA PRO A 24 10.39 -7.62 -3.99
C PRO A 24 10.39 -7.97 -2.50
N PHE A 25 11.48 -8.54 -1.97
CA PHE A 25 11.57 -8.89 -0.55
C PHE A 25 11.59 -7.64 0.33
N GLU A 26 12.41 -6.65 -0.03
CA GLU A 26 12.44 -5.38 0.68
C GLU A 26 11.07 -4.70 0.69
N LEU A 27 10.38 -4.65 -0.47
CA LEU A 27 9.05 -4.06 -0.54
C LEU A 27 8.04 -4.82 0.33
N LEU A 28 8.08 -6.15 0.30
CA LEU A 28 7.18 -6.99 1.10
C LEU A 28 7.36 -6.71 2.60
N VAL A 29 8.60 -6.74 3.10
CA VAL A 29 8.92 -6.46 4.50
C VAL A 29 8.54 -5.02 4.86
N ALA A 30 8.92 -4.03 4.05
CA ALA A 30 8.58 -2.63 4.29
C ALA A 30 7.07 -2.40 4.34
N THR A 31 6.29 -3.09 3.49
CA THR A 31 4.83 -2.97 3.47
C THR A 31 4.21 -3.57 4.73
N VAL A 32 4.67 -4.73 5.20
CA VAL A 32 4.23 -5.29 6.50
C VAL A 32 4.55 -4.33 7.65
N LEU A 33 5.75 -3.73 7.65
CA LEU A 33 6.16 -2.75 8.66
C LEU A 33 5.35 -1.44 8.61
N SER A 34 4.82 -1.07 7.45
CA SER A 34 4.02 0.16 7.24
C SER A 34 2.66 0.16 7.92
N ALA A 35 2.17 -1.00 8.36
CA ALA A 35 0.90 -1.10 9.07
C ALA A 35 0.86 -0.13 10.26
N GLN A 36 -0.08 0.82 10.23
CA GLN A 36 -0.30 1.83 11.28
C GLN A 36 0.96 2.67 11.64
N THR A 37 1.80 2.98 10.65
CA THR A 37 2.92 3.92 10.80
C THR A 37 3.06 4.75 9.52
N THR A 38 3.99 5.68 9.49
CA THR A 38 4.26 6.50 8.30
C THR A 38 5.35 5.88 7.44
N ASP A 39 5.22 6.01 6.12
CA ASP A 39 6.22 5.56 5.14
C ASP A 39 7.61 6.11 5.48
N ARG A 40 7.69 7.38 5.92
CA ARG A 40 8.94 8.02 6.36
C ARG A 40 9.63 7.25 7.50
N ARG A 41 8.89 6.84 8.53
CA ARG A 41 9.47 6.08 9.65
C ARG A 41 9.92 4.69 9.22
N VAL A 42 9.15 4.06 8.33
CA VAL A 42 9.54 2.76 7.75
C VAL A 42 10.85 2.90 7.00
N ASN A 43 10.96 3.86 6.08
CA ASN A 43 12.15 4.07 5.26
C ASN A 43 13.44 4.27 6.09
N ILE A 44 13.33 4.96 7.24
CA ILE A 44 14.47 5.14 8.15
C ILE A 44 14.93 3.81 8.75
N VAL A 45 14.00 3.01 9.29
CA VAL A 45 14.38 1.75 9.95
C VAL A 45 14.75 0.65 8.96
N THR A 46 14.15 0.66 7.77
CA THR A 46 14.42 -0.37 6.75
C THR A 46 15.80 -0.23 6.13
N GLU A 47 16.36 0.98 6.08
CA GLU A 47 17.75 1.20 5.68
C GLU A 47 18.72 0.37 6.54
N GLN A 48 18.60 0.48 7.87
CA GLN A 48 19.42 -0.31 8.79
C GLN A 48 19.05 -1.80 8.75
N LEU A 49 17.74 -2.13 8.68
CA LEU A 49 17.26 -3.50 8.66
C LEU A 49 17.82 -4.27 7.47
N PHE A 50 17.71 -3.74 6.25
CA PHE A 50 18.14 -4.42 5.03
C PHE A 50 19.67 -4.43 4.87
N ARG A 51 20.37 -3.45 5.46
CA ARG A 51 21.83 -3.54 5.58
C ARG A 51 22.28 -4.69 6.49
N THR A 52 21.52 -4.98 7.54
CA THR A 52 21.83 -6.04 8.51
C THR A 52 21.35 -7.42 8.04
N TYR A 53 20.17 -7.47 7.42
CA TYR A 53 19.48 -8.67 6.95
C TYR A 53 19.00 -8.48 5.50
N PRO A 54 19.92 -8.55 4.52
CA PRO A 54 19.61 -8.21 3.13
C PRO A 54 18.73 -9.25 2.42
N THR A 55 18.71 -10.49 2.90
CA THR A 55 17.95 -11.58 2.27
C THR A 55 16.90 -12.20 3.20
N PRO A 56 15.88 -12.90 2.66
CA PRO A 56 14.96 -13.70 3.47
C PRO A 56 15.71 -14.68 4.38
N LYS A 57 16.79 -15.30 3.89
CA LYS A 57 17.59 -16.24 4.68
C LYS A 57 18.23 -15.58 5.90
N ASP A 58 18.73 -14.35 5.75
CA ASP A 58 19.36 -13.62 6.85
C ASP A 58 18.31 -13.20 7.89
N LEU A 59 17.16 -12.69 7.44
CA LEU A 59 16.10 -12.26 8.35
C LEU A 59 15.39 -13.44 9.04
N ALA A 60 15.24 -14.59 8.36
CA ALA A 60 14.67 -15.81 8.91
C ALA A 60 15.47 -16.39 10.10
N ARG A 61 16.79 -16.14 10.10
CA ARG A 61 17.73 -16.58 11.15
C ARG A 61 18.05 -15.49 12.17
N ALA A 62 17.48 -14.30 12.01
CA ALA A 62 17.78 -13.17 12.86
C ALA A 62 17.29 -13.42 14.31
N PRO A 63 18.11 -13.11 15.33
CA PRO A 63 17.61 -13.11 16.70
C PRO A 63 16.52 -12.05 16.85
N ILE A 64 15.33 -12.44 17.33
CA ILE A 64 14.16 -11.57 17.45
C ILE A 64 14.47 -10.24 18.16
N TYR A 65 15.28 -10.28 19.23
CA TYR A 65 15.63 -9.08 20.00
C TYR A 65 16.45 -8.07 19.19
N LYS A 66 17.29 -8.51 18.24
CA LYS A 66 18.05 -7.63 17.35
C LYS A 66 17.16 -6.97 16.31
N VAL A 67 16.21 -7.72 15.74
CA VAL A 67 15.22 -7.15 14.83
C VAL A 67 14.37 -6.11 15.57
N GLN A 68 13.89 -6.45 16.77
CA GLN A 68 13.14 -5.54 17.63
C GLN A 68 13.90 -4.26 17.96
N GLU A 69 15.21 -4.34 18.23
CA GLU A 69 16.08 -3.19 18.47
C GLU A 69 16.13 -2.25 17.25
N ILE A 70 16.26 -2.79 16.03
CA ILE A 70 16.29 -1.99 14.79
C ILE A 70 14.95 -1.29 14.56
N ILE A 71 13.84 -1.99 14.71
CA ILE A 71 12.51 -1.47 14.37
C ILE A 71 11.73 -0.89 15.58
N HIS A 72 12.38 -0.70 16.73
CA HIS A 72 11.71 -0.29 17.98
C HIS A 72 10.93 1.03 17.87
N GLN A 73 11.35 1.93 16.97
CA GLN A 73 10.70 3.21 16.71
C GLN A 73 9.35 3.06 16.00
N LEU A 74 9.06 1.88 15.46
CA LEU A 74 7.76 1.57 14.87
C LEU A 74 6.78 1.16 15.98
N GLY A 75 5.54 1.65 15.88
CA GLY A 75 4.44 1.12 16.70
C GLY A 75 4.26 -0.39 16.45
N PHE A 76 3.91 -1.13 17.50
CA PHE A 76 3.73 -2.59 17.47
C PHE A 76 4.97 -3.39 17.04
N TYR A 77 6.18 -2.87 17.27
CA TYR A 77 7.42 -3.47 16.79
C TYR A 77 7.62 -4.94 17.19
N ARG A 78 7.13 -5.39 18.36
CA ARG A 78 7.28 -6.79 18.79
C ARG A 78 6.56 -7.77 17.86
N VAL A 79 5.29 -7.47 17.56
CA VAL A 79 4.46 -8.27 16.63
C VAL A 79 5.00 -8.14 15.21
N LYS A 80 5.40 -6.93 14.80
CA LYS A 80 6.00 -6.70 13.49
C LYS A 80 7.30 -7.48 13.28
N ALA A 81 8.18 -7.49 14.28
CA ALA A 81 9.43 -8.25 14.25
C ALA A 81 9.15 -9.75 14.12
N GLN A 82 8.16 -10.27 14.87
CA GLN A 82 7.74 -11.66 14.75
C GLN A 82 7.24 -11.97 13.33
N HIS A 83 6.31 -11.16 12.79
CA HIS A 83 5.77 -11.38 11.46
C HIS A 83 6.83 -11.38 10.36
N ILE A 84 7.79 -10.43 10.37
CA ILE A 84 8.78 -10.36 9.29
C ILE A 84 9.80 -11.51 9.37
N ILE A 85 10.09 -12.04 10.56
CA ILE A 85 10.92 -13.25 10.72
C ILE A 85 10.16 -14.48 10.24
N GLU A 86 8.92 -14.70 10.70
CA GLU A 86 8.08 -15.83 10.29
C GLU A 86 7.78 -15.81 8.79
N LEU A 87 7.52 -14.62 8.24
CA LEU A 87 7.38 -14.43 6.80
C LEU A 87 8.64 -14.86 6.06
N SER A 88 9.81 -14.46 6.56
CA SER A 88 11.08 -14.82 5.94
C SER A 88 11.36 -16.32 6.04
N GLN A 89 11.00 -16.97 7.16
CA GLN A 89 11.06 -18.42 7.33
C GLN A 89 10.14 -19.12 6.33
N LYS A 90 8.88 -18.69 6.23
CA LYS A 90 7.92 -19.25 5.27
C LYS A 90 8.36 -19.09 3.81
N LEU A 91 9.00 -17.98 3.46
CA LEU A 91 9.62 -17.82 2.15
C LEU A 91 10.72 -18.86 1.91
N MET A 92 11.55 -19.14 2.90
CA MET A 92 12.60 -20.17 2.79
C MET A 92 12.02 -21.57 2.66
N ASP A 93 11.00 -21.90 3.45
CA ASP A 93 10.43 -23.24 3.53
C ASP A 93 9.56 -23.60 2.32
N ASP A 94 8.68 -22.69 1.91
CA ASP A 94 7.66 -22.98 0.89
C ASP A 94 7.99 -22.42 -0.50
N PHE A 95 8.88 -21.42 -0.58
CA PHE A 95 9.12 -20.63 -1.79
C PHE A 95 10.60 -20.47 -2.16
N ASN A 96 11.50 -21.30 -1.60
CA ASN A 96 12.95 -21.26 -1.87
C ASN A 96 13.59 -19.87 -1.70
N GLY A 97 13.08 -19.07 -0.76
CA GLY A 97 13.54 -17.71 -0.51
C GLY A 97 13.12 -16.68 -1.56
N VAL A 98 12.16 -17.00 -2.43
CA VAL A 98 11.66 -16.08 -3.47
C VAL A 98 10.27 -15.58 -3.08
N VAL A 99 10.04 -14.27 -3.21
CA VAL A 99 8.70 -13.70 -3.00
C VAL A 99 7.78 -14.16 -4.14
N PRO A 100 6.64 -14.81 -3.84
CA PRO A 100 5.71 -15.24 -4.87
C PRO A 100 5.05 -14.04 -5.54
N ASN A 101 4.74 -14.16 -6.83
CA ASN A 101 4.16 -13.12 -7.66
C ASN A 101 2.66 -13.34 -7.92
N ASN A 102 1.95 -14.00 -7.00
CA ASN A 102 0.51 -14.22 -7.08
C ASN A 102 -0.18 -13.94 -5.73
N MET A 103 -1.47 -13.61 -5.80
CA MET A 103 -2.28 -13.20 -4.63
C MET A 103 -2.42 -14.30 -3.58
N ASP A 104 -2.72 -15.52 -4.03
CA ASP A 104 -3.06 -16.63 -3.13
C ASP A 104 -1.86 -17.04 -2.28
N ASP A 105 -0.65 -17.04 -2.86
CA ASP A 105 0.56 -17.37 -2.12
C ASP A 105 1.03 -16.21 -1.23
N LEU A 106 0.97 -14.97 -1.72
CA LEU A 106 1.32 -13.80 -0.90
C LEU A 106 0.44 -13.72 0.36
N THR A 107 -0.86 -13.97 0.24
CA THR A 107 -1.80 -13.88 1.38
C THR A 107 -1.68 -15.02 2.40
N LYS A 108 -0.89 -16.07 2.10
CA LYS A 108 -0.51 -17.11 3.08
C LYS A 108 0.65 -16.66 3.98
N LEU A 109 1.35 -15.58 3.63
CA LEU A 109 2.50 -15.10 4.39
C LEU A 109 2.05 -14.34 5.67
N PRO A 110 2.70 -14.57 6.83
CA PRO A 110 2.43 -13.84 8.07
C PRO A 110 2.43 -12.31 7.89
N GLY A 111 1.36 -11.65 8.35
CA GLY A 111 1.21 -10.20 8.24
C GLY A 111 0.84 -9.67 6.85
N VAL A 112 0.61 -10.55 5.86
CA VAL A 112 0.28 -10.17 4.48
C VAL A 112 -1.20 -10.40 4.21
N GLY A 113 -1.98 -9.31 4.27
CA GLY A 113 -3.35 -9.30 3.76
C GLY A 113 -3.42 -8.92 2.29
N ARG A 114 -4.63 -8.98 1.71
CA ARG A 114 -4.89 -8.64 0.30
C ARG A 114 -4.35 -7.27 -0.13
N LYS A 115 -4.47 -6.25 0.74
CA LYS A 115 -3.90 -4.92 0.49
C LYS A 115 -2.38 -5.00 0.30
N THR A 116 -1.68 -5.65 1.22
CA THR A 116 -0.22 -5.82 1.18
C THR A 116 0.19 -6.57 -0.09
N ALA A 117 -0.51 -7.65 -0.43
CA ALA A 117 -0.26 -8.39 -1.67
C ALA A 117 -0.45 -7.51 -2.91
N ASN A 118 -1.52 -6.71 -2.99
CA ASN A 118 -1.73 -5.76 -4.10
C ASN A 118 -0.63 -4.70 -4.21
N VAL A 119 -0.08 -4.20 -3.09
CA VAL A 119 1.09 -3.29 -3.12
C VAL A 119 2.28 -3.98 -3.79
N VAL A 120 2.60 -5.21 -3.36
CA VAL A 120 3.77 -5.95 -3.84
C VAL A 120 3.63 -6.34 -5.31
N LEU A 121 2.48 -6.89 -5.71
CA LEU A 121 2.20 -7.25 -7.11
C LEU A 121 2.37 -6.05 -8.05
N GLY A 122 1.74 -4.93 -7.71
CA GLY A 122 1.78 -3.72 -8.53
C GLY A 122 3.17 -3.10 -8.64
N ASN A 123 3.86 -2.96 -7.51
CA ASN A 123 5.09 -2.15 -7.46
C ASN A 123 6.37 -2.95 -7.70
N ALA A 124 6.44 -4.21 -7.30
CA ALA A 124 7.65 -5.02 -7.46
C ALA A 124 7.62 -5.94 -8.67
N PHE A 125 6.43 -6.36 -9.11
CA PHE A 125 6.29 -7.32 -10.22
C PHE A 125 5.63 -6.72 -11.47
N GLY A 126 5.09 -5.51 -11.41
CA GLY A 126 4.34 -4.91 -12.52
C GLY A 126 3.03 -5.64 -12.83
N ILE A 127 2.54 -6.47 -11.90
CA ILE A 127 1.29 -7.21 -12.04
C ILE A 127 0.17 -6.33 -11.49
N PRO A 128 -0.93 -6.11 -12.23
CA PRO A 128 -2.04 -5.23 -11.82
C PRO A 128 -2.47 -5.42 -10.37
N GLY A 129 -2.19 -4.42 -9.54
CA GLY A 129 -2.53 -4.42 -8.11
C GLY A 129 -3.19 -3.10 -7.71
N PHE A 130 -4.36 -3.17 -7.08
CA PHE A 130 -5.11 -2.01 -6.59
C PHE A 130 -5.26 -2.06 -5.06
N PRO A 131 -4.25 -1.62 -4.29
CA PRO A 131 -4.37 -1.61 -2.83
C PRO A 131 -5.38 -0.56 -2.39
N VAL A 132 -6.40 -1.00 -1.64
CA VAL A 132 -7.43 -0.12 -1.06
C VAL A 132 -7.06 0.22 0.37
N ASP A 133 -6.68 1.48 0.61
CA ASP A 133 -6.39 2.01 1.94
C ASP A 133 -7.40 3.08 2.36
N THR A 134 -7.16 3.74 3.50
CA THR A 134 -8.07 4.78 4.01
C THR A 134 -8.16 6.01 3.12
N HIS A 135 -7.14 6.31 2.31
CA HIS A 135 -7.19 7.38 1.31
C HIS A 135 -8.06 6.96 0.12
N VAL A 136 -7.80 5.78 -0.46
CA VAL A 136 -8.59 5.23 -1.58
C VAL A 136 -10.07 5.12 -1.18
N MET A 137 -10.36 4.56 0.00
CA MET A 137 -11.72 4.44 0.53
C MET A 137 -12.43 5.78 0.61
N ARG A 138 -11.75 6.81 1.13
CA ARG A 138 -12.32 8.14 1.32
C ARG A 138 -12.50 8.89 0.00
N VAL A 139 -11.49 8.89 -0.86
CA VAL A 139 -11.51 9.65 -2.13
C VAL A 139 -12.57 9.08 -3.06
N THR A 140 -12.62 7.75 -3.23
CA THR A 140 -13.64 7.10 -4.07
C THR A 140 -15.06 7.29 -3.53
N SER A 141 -15.25 7.34 -2.21
CA SER A 141 -16.54 7.70 -1.59
C SER A 141 -16.93 9.16 -1.88
N ARG A 142 -16.03 10.13 -1.65
CA ARG A 142 -16.31 11.56 -1.90
C ARG A 142 -16.55 11.88 -3.37
N LEU A 143 -15.87 11.19 -4.28
CA LEU A 143 -16.10 11.31 -5.72
C LEU A 143 -17.29 10.48 -6.21
N ARG A 144 -17.92 9.68 -5.35
CA ARG A 144 -19.04 8.77 -5.66
C ARG A 144 -18.72 7.79 -6.79
N TRP A 145 -17.47 7.33 -6.89
CA TRP A 145 -17.03 6.34 -7.89
C TRP A 145 -17.45 4.89 -7.58
N ARG A 146 -18.12 4.68 -6.45
CA ARG A 146 -18.53 3.39 -5.92
C ARG A 146 -19.99 3.47 -5.48
N SER A 147 -20.76 2.43 -5.76
CA SER A 147 -22.21 2.34 -5.51
C SER A 147 -22.58 2.52 -4.03
N ASP A 148 -21.71 2.08 -3.12
CA ASP A 148 -21.91 2.14 -1.68
C ASP A 148 -21.20 3.32 -1.01
N TRP A 149 -20.96 4.42 -1.73
CA TRP A 149 -20.25 5.61 -1.24
C TRP A 149 -20.81 6.20 0.07
N LYS A 150 -22.09 5.94 0.41
CA LYS A 150 -22.73 6.37 1.67
C LYS A 150 -22.38 5.49 2.89
N ILE A 151 -21.83 4.29 2.69
CA ILE A 151 -21.56 3.34 3.77
C ILE A 151 -20.27 3.71 4.49
N ALA A 152 -20.37 4.04 5.79
CA ALA A 152 -19.25 4.49 6.61
C ALA A 152 -18.12 3.44 6.75
N LYS A 153 -18.47 2.16 6.82
CA LYS A 153 -17.53 1.03 6.94
C LYS A 153 -17.78 0.03 5.81
N SER A 154 -17.26 0.36 4.64
CA SER A 154 -17.42 -0.53 3.50
C SER A 154 -16.29 -1.55 3.40
N ASP A 155 -16.57 -2.67 2.72
CA ASP A 155 -15.59 -3.72 2.46
C ASP A 155 -14.55 -3.29 1.41
N PRO A 156 -13.24 -3.25 1.74
CA PRO A 156 -12.18 -2.93 0.79
C PRO A 156 -12.13 -3.86 -0.44
N ILE A 157 -12.50 -5.14 -0.30
CA ILE A 157 -12.47 -6.10 -1.41
C ILE A 157 -13.54 -5.77 -2.44
N LYS A 158 -14.74 -5.43 -1.97
CA LYS A 158 -15.83 -4.95 -2.84
C LYS A 158 -15.43 -3.68 -3.59
N VAL A 159 -14.79 -2.74 -2.90
CA VAL A 159 -14.29 -1.48 -3.50
C VAL A 159 -13.25 -1.73 -4.56
N GLU A 160 -12.29 -2.60 -4.26
CA GLU A 160 -11.27 -2.99 -5.20
C GLU A 160 -11.92 -3.48 -6.48
N ARG A 161 -12.78 -4.52 -6.38
CA ARG A 161 -13.45 -5.13 -7.54
C ARG A 161 -14.27 -4.13 -8.34
N GLU A 162 -15.09 -3.32 -7.68
CA GLU A 162 -15.94 -2.33 -8.32
C GLU A 162 -15.13 -1.28 -9.06
N ILE A 163 -14.18 -0.63 -8.37
CA ILE A 163 -13.34 0.41 -8.99
C ILE A 163 -12.54 -0.18 -10.14
N THR A 164 -11.88 -1.31 -9.95
CA THR A 164 -11.08 -1.94 -11.01
C THR A 164 -11.91 -2.37 -12.23
N SER A 165 -13.23 -2.55 -12.10
CA SER A 165 -14.08 -2.89 -13.25
C SER A 165 -14.26 -1.73 -14.25
N TYR A 166 -13.95 -0.49 -13.83
CA TYR A 166 -14.06 0.71 -14.67
C TYR A 166 -12.74 1.13 -15.34
N PHE A 167 -11.62 0.52 -14.95
CA PHE A 167 -10.28 0.90 -15.41
C PHE A 167 -9.54 -0.31 -15.97
N PRO A 168 -8.74 -0.13 -17.03
CA PRO A 168 -7.95 -1.22 -17.59
C PRO A 168 -6.86 -1.66 -16.56
N PRO A 169 -6.49 -2.95 -16.50
CA PRO A 169 -5.59 -3.50 -15.49
C PRO A 169 -4.24 -2.77 -15.34
N GLU A 170 -3.65 -2.33 -16.44
CA GLU A 170 -2.39 -1.58 -16.49
C GLU A 170 -2.45 -0.25 -15.71
N GLU A 171 -3.64 0.31 -15.51
CA GLU A 171 -3.81 1.57 -14.77
C GLU A 171 -3.98 1.35 -13.27
N TRP A 172 -4.27 0.14 -12.79
CA TRP A 172 -4.69 -0.09 -11.41
C TRP A 172 -3.68 0.42 -10.37
N THR A 173 -2.41 0.10 -10.54
CA THR A 173 -1.38 0.50 -9.57
C THR A 173 -1.19 2.02 -9.56
N ASN A 174 -1.15 2.65 -10.73
CA ASN A 174 -1.00 4.11 -10.81
C ASN A 174 -2.26 4.84 -10.33
N LEU A 175 -3.45 4.33 -10.62
CA LEU A 175 -4.72 4.82 -10.09
C LEU A 175 -4.71 4.82 -8.56
N SER A 176 -4.34 3.70 -7.94
CA SER A 176 -4.25 3.61 -6.48
C SER A 176 -3.28 4.66 -5.92
N HIS A 177 -2.08 4.79 -6.48
CA HIS A 177 -1.13 5.80 -6.03
C HIS A 177 -1.65 7.23 -6.19
N ARG A 178 -2.31 7.57 -7.31
CA ARG A 178 -2.90 8.90 -7.51
C ARG A 178 -3.98 9.20 -6.49
N LEU A 179 -4.84 8.24 -6.20
CA LEU A 179 -5.88 8.37 -5.16
C LEU A 179 -5.25 8.55 -3.76
N ILE A 180 -4.19 7.79 -3.44
CA ILE A 180 -3.46 7.92 -2.18
C ILE A 180 -2.81 9.31 -2.07
N LEU A 181 -2.08 9.74 -3.09
CA LEU A 181 -1.37 11.03 -3.12
C LEU A 181 -2.35 12.21 -3.07
N HIS A 182 -3.42 12.17 -3.87
CA HIS A 182 -4.48 13.17 -3.83
C HIS A 182 -5.18 13.20 -2.46
N GLY A 183 -5.52 12.02 -1.92
CA GLY A 183 -6.12 11.90 -0.59
C GLY A 183 -5.20 12.35 0.54
N ARG A 184 -3.89 12.25 0.38
CA ARG A 184 -2.89 12.66 1.37
C ARG A 184 -2.65 14.17 1.35
N LYS A 185 -2.59 14.78 0.16
CA LYS A 185 -2.25 16.20 -0.04
C LYS A 185 -3.46 17.12 -0.05
N ILE A 186 -4.54 16.76 -0.74
CA ILE A 186 -5.67 17.64 -1.04
C ILE A 186 -6.94 17.16 -0.31
N CYS A 187 -7.37 15.93 -0.59
CA CYS A 187 -8.61 15.37 -0.08
C CYS A 187 -8.39 14.70 1.30
N THR A 188 -7.87 15.47 2.25
CA THR A 188 -7.53 15.04 3.61
C THR A 188 -8.77 14.60 4.40
N ALA A 189 -8.56 13.79 5.46
CA ALA A 189 -9.67 13.26 6.25
C ALA A 189 -10.50 14.35 6.94
N ARG A 190 -9.81 15.37 7.48
CA ARG A 190 -10.41 16.55 8.14
C ARG A 190 -10.00 17.79 7.37
N ASN A 191 -10.95 18.70 7.11
CA ASN A 191 -10.73 19.96 6.39
C ASN A 191 -10.02 19.76 5.04
N PRO A 192 -10.63 19.04 4.07
CA PRO A 192 -10.05 18.90 2.74
C PRO A 192 -9.84 20.26 2.08
N HIS A 193 -8.77 20.40 1.31
CA HIS A 193 -8.38 21.62 0.61
C HIS A 193 -9.22 21.79 -0.68
N CYS A 194 -10.55 21.87 -0.54
CA CYS A 194 -11.48 21.87 -1.68
C CYS A 194 -11.32 23.09 -2.59
N ALA A 195 -10.90 24.25 -2.04
CA ALA A 195 -10.67 25.46 -2.83
C ALA A 195 -9.54 25.27 -3.85
N ASP A 196 -8.50 24.54 -3.46
CA ASP A 196 -7.30 24.24 -4.26
C ASP A 196 -7.39 22.89 -4.99
N CYS A 197 -8.55 22.22 -4.92
CA CYS A 197 -8.71 20.89 -5.47
C CYS A 197 -8.88 20.96 -7.00
N PRO A 198 -8.05 20.28 -7.79
CA PRO A 198 -8.18 20.28 -9.25
C PRO A 198 -9.49 19.62 -9.71
N LEU A 199 -10.10 18.78 -8.87
CA LEU A 199 -11.38 18.13 -9.11
C LEU A 199 -12.58 18.94 -8.60
N ARG A 200 -12.39 20.15 -8.06
CA ARG A 200 -13.42 20.92 -7.33
C ARG A 200 -14.74 21.02 -8.10
N PHE A 201 -14.68 21.35 -9.38
CA PHE A 201 -15.87 21.58 -10.21
C PHE A 201 -16.57 20.30 -10.67
N LEU A 202 -15.90 19.16 -10.54
CA LEU A 202 -16.46 17.83 -10.86
C LEU A 202 -16.86 17.05 -9.60
N CYS A 203 -16.34 17.44 -8.43
CA CYS A 203 -16.50 16.68 -7.20
C CYS A 203 -17.91 16.86 -6.61
N PRO A 204 -18.72 15.79 -6.54
CA PRO A 204 -20.10 15.86 -6.05
C PRO A 204 -20.21 16.01 -4.52
N SER A 205 -19.08 16.10 -3.81
CA SER A 205 -19.00 16.38 -2.38
C SER A 205 -18.60 17.82 -2.06
N VAL A 206 -18.26 18.62 -3.07
CA VAL A 206 -18.06 20.07 -2.89
C VAL A 206 -19.42 20.73 -3.04
N SER A 207 -19.95 21.32 -1.97
CA SER A 207 -21.02 22.31 -2.07
C SER A 207 -20.38 23.62 -2.54
N LEU A 208 -20.79 24.12 -3.70
CA LEU A 208 -20.46 25.47 -4.15
C LEU A 208 -21.25 26.50 -3.34
#